data_AF-A0A8S2UAC1-F1
#
_entry.id   AF-A0A8S2UAC1-F1
#
_cell.length_a   1.000
_cell.length_b   1.000
_cell.length_c   1.000
_cell.angle_alpha   90.00
_cell.angle_beta   90.00
_cell.angle_gamma   90.00
#
_symmetry.space_group_name_H-M   'P 1'
#
loop_
_entity.id
_entity.type
_entity.pdbx_description
1 polymer ?
#
loop_
_entity_poly.entity_id
_entity_poly.type
_entity_poly.pdbx_seq_one_letter_code
_entity_poly.pdbx_strand_id
1 'polypeptide(L)'
;DYIVPPAESRRSDWLHDQPKFDRIAAKQLIESMQNGPRNGMFVVRHSSKNLQNYALTLYNDNEFFNYEIVHLNDITYYIDDGPYFESL
;
A
#
# COMPACT_ATOMS: atom_id res chain seq x y z
N ASP A 1 14.14 6.15 25.14
CA ASP A 1 13.72 5.12 24.17
C ASP A 1 12.40 5.52 23.53
N TYR A 2 12.28 5.34 22.22
CA TYR A 2 11.02 5.59 21.48
C TYR A 2 10.12 4.36 21.62
N ILE A 3 8.88 4.56 22.06
CA ILE A 3 7.87 3.49 22.18
C ILE A 3 6.97 3.60 20.95
N VAL A 4 6.92 2.54 20.15
CA VAL A 4 6.04 2.48 18.97
C VAL A 4 4.59 2.42 19.44
N PRO A 5 3.70 3.32 18.98
CA PRO A 5 2.29 3.26 19.33
C PRO A 5 1.66 1.97 18.76
N PRO A 6 0.61 1.44 19.39
CA PRO A 6 -0.16 0.34 18.82
C PRO A 6 -0.78 0.76 17.49
N ALA A 7 -0.88 -0.19 16.56
CA ALA A 7 -1.53 0.05 15.27
C ALA A 7 -3.01 0.40 15.48
N GLU A 8 -3.47 1.47 14.84
CA GLU A 8 -4.87 1.91 14.89
C GLU A 8 -5.74 1.25 13.80
N SER A 9 -5.12 0.56 12.84
CA SER A 9 -5.78 -0.13 11.75
C SER A 9 -5.39 -1.61 11.70
N ARG A 10 -6.22 -2.41 11.03
CA ARG A 10 -5.97 -3.83 10.76
C ARG A 10 -5.53 -4.00 9.32
N ARG A 11 -4.80 -5.08 9.04
CA ARG A 11 -4.37 -5.44 7.68
C ARG A 11 -5.53 -5.46 6.68
N SER A 12 -6.69 -5.97 7.07
CA SER A 12 -7.90 -6.01 6.23
C SER A 12 -8.46 -4.64 5.85
N ASP A 13 -8.07 -3.58 6.56
CA ASP A 13 -8.57 -2.24 6.30
C ASP A 13 -7.82 -1.57 5.13
N TRP A 14 -6.65 -2.08 4.75
CA TRP A 14 -5.77 -1.46 3.74
C TRP A 14 -5.15 -2.44 2.73
N LEU A 15 -5.11 -3.74 3.01
CA LEU A 15 -4.59 -4.76 2.09
C LEU A 15 -5.71 -5.34 1.21
N HIS A 16 -5.53 -5.18 -0.09
CA HIS A 16 -6.38 -5.74 -1.14
C HIS A 16 -5.55 -6.71 -2.00
N ASP A 17 -5.46 -7.96 -1.54
CA ASP A 17 -4.63 -9.02 -2.10
C ASP A 17 -5.38 -9.91 -3.11
N GLN A 18 -6.56 -9.49 -3.57
CA GLN A 18 -7.29 -10.26 -4.57
C GLN A 18 -6.55 -10.23 -5.93
N PRO A 19 -6.45 -11.35 -6.68
CA PRO A 19 -5.65 -11.44 -7.91
C PRO A 19 -5.98 -10.43 -9.03
N LYS A 20 -7.12 -9.74 -8.94
CA LYS A 20 -7.60 -8.76 -9.93
C LYS A 20 -7.63 -7.31 -9.40
N PHE A 21 -7.14 -7.08 -8.18
CA PHE A 21 -7.11 -5.74 -7.61
C PHE A 21 -5.81 -5.02 -8.03
N ASP A 22 -5.88 -4.35 -9.18
CA ASP A 22 -4.74 -3.66 -9.79
C ASP A 22 -4.69 -2.15 -9.46
N ARG A 23 -3.76 -1.45 -10.11
CA ARG A 23 -3.62 0.02 -10.00
C ARG A 23 -4.91 0.77 -10.32
N ILE A 24 -5.68 0.30 -11.29
CA ILE A 24 -6.88 1.01 -11.75
C ILE A 24 -8.00 0.81 -10.73
N ALA A 25 -8.20 -0.43 -10.27
CA ALA A 25 -9.14 -0.75 -9.20
C ALA A 25 -8.83 0.02 -7.90
N ALA A 26 -7.56 0.13 -7.54
CA ALA A 26 -7.11 0.91 -6.38
C ALA A 26 -7.50 2.38 -6.47
N LYS A 27 -7.28 3.02 -7.63
CA LYS A 27 -7.67 4.42 -7.85
C LYS A 27 -9.18 4.61 -7.76
N GLN A 28 -9.93 3.75 -8.43
CA GLN A 28 -11.39 3.77 -8.42
C GLN A 28 -11.95 3.62 -7.00
N LEU A 29 -11.36 2.74 -6.19
CA LEU A 29 -11.76 2.57 -4.79
C LEU A 29 -11.57 3.87 -4.00
N ILE A 30 -10.40 4.49 -4.07
CA ILE A 30 -10.12 5.76 -3.39
C ILE A 30 -11.05 6.88 -3.89
N GLU A 31 -11.31 6.95 -5.20
CA GLU A 31 -12.23 7.91 -5.82
C GLU A 31 -13.69 7.71 -5.40
N SER A 32 -14.09 6.46 -5.14
CA SER A 32 -15.46 6.11 -4.73
C SER A 32 -15.81 6.48 -3.28
N MET A 33 -14.84 6.92 -2.48
CA MET A 33 -15.07 7.30 -1.09
C MET A 33 -16.09 8.45 -1.02
N GLN A 34 -17.05 8.37 -0.09
CA GLN A 34 -18.19 9.29 0.00
C GLN A 34 -17.80 10.79 0.03
N ASN A 35 -16.63 11.11 0.60
CA ASN A 35 -16.13 12.48 0.72
C ASN A 35 -15.04 12.81 -0.30
N GLY A 36 -14.92 12.01 -1.36
CA GLY A 36 -13.83 12.06 -2.32
C GLY A 36 -12.48 11.61 -1.75
N PRO A 37 -11.46 11.53 -2.63
CA PRO A 37 -10.08 11.31 -2.23
C PRO A 37 -9.57 12.39 -1.28
N ARG A 38 -8.77 12.01 -0.29
CA ARG A 38 -8.09 12.91 0.63
C ARG A 38 -6.61 12.58 0.67
N ASN A 39 -5.77 13.59 0.85
CA ASN A 39 -4.32 13.40 1.00
C ASN A 39 -4.04 12.35 2.08
N GLY A 40 -3.16 11.40 1.74
CA GLY A 40 -2.81 10.29 2.63
C GLY A 40 -3.69 9.05 2.48
N MET A 41 -4.78 9.09 1.70
CA MET A 41 -5.55 7.87 1.41
C MET A 41 -4.71 6.90 0.61
N PHE A 42 -4.68 5.65 1.04
CA PHE A 42 -3.86 4.63 0.39
C PHE A 42 -4.52 3.26 0.41
N VAL A 43 -4.01 2.40 -0.46
CA VAL A 43 -4.26 0.95 -0.44
C VAL A 43 -2.97 0.21 -0.78
N VAL A 44 -2.79 -0.96 -0.17
CA VAL A 44 -1.73 -1.90 -0.54
C VAL A 44 -2.37 -3.04 -1.33
N ARG A 45 -1.71 -3.48 -2.39
CA ARG A 45 -2.19 -4.51 -3.31
C ARG A 45 -1.04 -5.34 -3.83
N HIS A 46 -1.31 -6.47 -4.48
CA HIS A 46 -0.25 -7.17 -5.22
C HIS A 46 0.31 -6.29 -6.35
N SER A 47 1.62 -6.39 -6.57
CA SER A 47 2.25 -5.74 -7.71
C SER A 47 1.81 -6.44 -8.99
N SER A 48 1.31 -5.64 -9.95
CA SER A 48 0.92 -6.13 -11.28
C SER A 48 2.14 -6.51 -12.13
N LYS A 49 3.36 -6.11 -11.72
CA LYS A 49 4.61 -6.43 -12.41
C LYS A 49 5.22 -7.74 -11.89
N ASN A 50 5.19 -7.96 -10.58
CA ASN A 50 5.70 -9.15 -9.93
C ASN A 50 4.77 -9.55 -8.79
N LEU A 51 4.09 -10.69 -8.92
CA LEU A 51 3.09 -11.13 -7.93
C LEU A 51 3.69 -11.47 -6.55
N GLN A 52 5.01 -11.66 -6.44
CA GLN A 52 5.68 -11.83 -5.15
C GLN A 52 5.82 -10.51 -4.37
N ASN A 53 5.76 -9.37 -5.08
CA ASN A 53 5.84 -8.03 -4.50
C ASN A 53 4.44 -7.47 -4.23
N TYR A 54 4.41 -6.43 -3.40
CA TYR A 54 3.23 -5.58 -3.22
C TYR A 54 3.44 -4.23 -3.90
N ALA A 55 2.38 -3.42 -3.94
CA ALA A 55 2.44 -2.03 -4.35
C ALA A 55 1.54 -1.19 -3.44
N LEU A 56 2.05 -0.03 -3.03
CA LEU A 56 1.32 1.02 -2.35
C LEU A 56 0.75 1.99 -3.39
N THR A 57 -0.57 2.13 -3.47
CA THR A 57 -1.22 3.21 -4.21
C THR A 57 -1.62 4.29 -3.21
N LEU A 58 -1.06 5.50 -3.33
CA LEU A 58 -1.28 6.64 -2.44
C LEU A 58 -1.89 7.79 -3.23
N TYR A 59 -2.91 8.45 -2.68
CA TYR A 59 -3.43 9.72 -3.17
C TYR A 59 -2.85 10.87 -2.34
N ASN A 60 -2.20 11.82 -3.00
CA ASN A 60 -1.67 13.02 -2.38
C ASN A 60 -1.58 14.15 -3.42
N ASP A 61 -1.84 15.39 -3.01
CA ASP A 61 -1.72 16.59 -3.85
C ASP A 61 -2.43 16.47 -5.20
N ASN A 62 -3.64 15.90 -5.16
CA ASN A 62 -4.49 15.66 -6.32
C ASN A 62 -3.92 14.71 -7.37
N GLU A 63 -2.92 13.89 -6.98
CA GLU A 63 -2.30 12.88 -7.83
C GLU A 63 -2.25 11.50 -7.16
N PHE A 64 -2.08 10.46 -7.98
CA PHE A 64 -1.92 9.09 -7.52
C PHE A 64 -0.50 8.59 -7.72
N PHE A 65 0.17 8.29 -6.61
CA PHE A 65 1.50 7.70 -6.58
C PHE A 65 1.39 6.18 -6.43
N ASN A 66 2.33 5.45 -7.03
CA ASN A 66 2.38 4.00 -6.96
C ASN A 66 3.82 3.57 -6.68
N TYR A 67 4.04 3.02 -5.48
CA TYR A 67 5.35 2.58 -5.04
C TYR A 67 5.38 1.06 -4.97
N GLU A 68 6.43 0.45 -5.49
CA GLU A 68 6.62 -0.99 -5.39
C GLU A 68 7.20 -1.32 -4.01
N ILE A 69 6.56 -2.26 -3.32
CA ILE A 69 7.05 -2.82 -2.07
C ILE A 69 7.70 -4.16 -2.43
N VAL A 70 9.02 -4.18 -2.43
CA VAL A 70 9.80 -5.35 -2.79
C VAL A 70 9.80 -6.34 -1.63
N HIS A 71 9.51 -7.59 -1.94
CA HIS A 71 9.62 -8.72 -1.02
C HIS A 71 10.91 -9.48 -1.36
N LEU A 72 11.98 -9.24 -0.60
CA LEU A 72 13.31 -9.75 -0.92
C LEU A 72 13.51 -11.22 -0.53
N ASN A 73 12.90 -11.62 0.58
CA ASN A 73 12.93 -12.94 1.20
C ASN A 73 11.69 -13.06 2.10
N ASP A 74 11.53 -14.17 2.84
CA ASP A 74 10.33 -14.47 3.63
C ASP A 74 9.90 -13.40 4.66
N ILE A 75 10.81 -12.52 5.09
CA ILE A 75 10.53 -11.54 6.15
C ILE A 75 10.89 -10.10 5.76
N THR A 76 11.54 -9.84 4.63
CA THR A 76 12.10 -8.50 4.36
C THR A 76 11.30 -7.74 3.29
N TYR A 77 10.79 -6.58 3.67
CA TYR A 77 10.05 -5.65 2.81
C TYR A 77 10.73 -4.28 2.76
N TYR A 78 10.74 -3.64 1.59
CA TYR A 78 11.24 -2.27 1.42
C TYR A 78 10.65 -1.58 0.19
N ILE A 79 10.79 -0.25 0.12
CA ILE A 79 10.46 0.58 -1.04
C ILE A 79 11.73 1.33 -1.44
N ASP A 80 12.12 1.26 -2.72
CA ASP A 80 13.28 1.94 -3.29
C ASP A 80 14.55 1.79 -2.40
N ASP A 81 15.22 2.89 -2.04
CA ASP A 81 16.39 2.90 -1.14
C ASP A 81 16.01 3.14 0.34
N GLY A 82 14.77 2.79 0.70
CA GLY A 82 14.20 2.98 2.03
C GLY A 82 14.65 1.94 3.07
N PRO A 83 14.17 2.08 4.32
CA PRO A 83 14.46 1.11 5.38
C PRO A 83 13.81 -0.25 5.11
N TYR A 84 14.39 -1.29 5.72
CA TYR A 84 13.84 -2.64 5.72
C TYR A 84 12.85 -2.84 6.85
N PHE A 85 11.78 -3.58 6.57
CA PHE A 85 10.75 -3.98 7.53
C PHE A 85 10.60 -5.50 7.56
N GLU A 86 10.31 -6.04 8.75
CA GLU A 86 10.10 -7.48 8.98
C GLU A 86 8.68 -7.96 8.61
N SER A 87 7.79 -7.01 8.35
CA SER A 87 6.40 -7.27 7.99
C SER A 87 5.84 -6.17 7.12
N LEU A 88 4.84 -6.52 6.31
CA LEU A 88 3.92 -5.58 5.69
C LEU A 88 2.93 -5.01 6.71
#